data_AF-A0A2D0KZK4-F1
#
_entry.id   AF-A0A2D0KZK4-F1
#
_cell.length_a   1.000
_cell.length_b   1.000
_cell.length_c   1.000
_cell.angle_alpha   90.00
_cell.angle_beta   90.00
_cell.angle_gamma   90.00
#
_symmetry.space_group_name_H-M   'P 1'
#
loop_
_entity.id
_entity.type
_entity.pdbx_description
1 polymer ?
#
loop_
_entity_poly.entity_id
_entity_poly.type
_entity_poly.pdbx_seq_one_letter_code
_entity_poly.pdbx_strand_id
1 'polypeptide(L)' 'MIFTDLPAAIEEARYRCRDVGRPFAVVQRHTILAVLTEQWVMRKQLRVMYSTRHDRVHTVLPEVR' A
#
# COMPACT_ATOMS: atom_id res chain seq x y z
N MET A 1 -9.92 3.92 -5.98
CA MET A 1 -9.93 4.99 -4.96
C MET A 1 -8.56 5.64 -4.96
N ILE A 2 -8.56 6.97 -4.87
CA ILE A 2 -7.35 7.80 -4.92
C ILE A 2 -7.18 8.38 -3.52
N PHE A 3 -5.99 8.26 -2.95
CA PHE A 3 -5.69 8.74 -1.60
C PHE A 3 -4.65 9.87 -1.68
N THR A 4 -4.78 10.86 -0.83
CA THR A 4 -3.77 11.92 -0.62
C THR A 4 -3.01 11.74 0.69
N ASP A 5 -3.54 10.90 1.58
CA ASP A 5 -3.00 10.60 2.90
C ASP A 5 -2.54 9.14 2.99
N LEU A 6 -1.30 8.93 3.43
CA LEU A 6 -0.68 7.61 3.49
C LEU A 6 -1.33 6.70 4.55
N PRO A 7 -1.57 7.15 5.80
CA PRO A 7 -2.37 6.42 6.78
C PRO A 7 -3.71 5.92 6.22
N ALA A 8 -4.49 6.79 5.58
CA ALA A 8 -5.77 6.39 4.98
C ALA A 8 -5.61 5.30 3.90
N ALA A 9 -4.57 5.40 3.06
CA ALA A 9 -4.28 4.40 2.05
C ALA A 9 -3.85 3.04 2.64
N ILE A 10 -3.12 3.05 3.76
CA ILE A 10 -2.70 1.85 4.49
C ILE A 10 -3.92 1.15 5.11
N GLU A 11 -4.80 1.90 5.77
CA GLU A 11 -6.01 1.33 6.36
C GLU A 11 -6.93 0.72 5.30
N GLU A 12 -7.09 1.37 4.15
CA GLU A 12 -7.81 0.80 3.01
C GLU A 12 -7.15 -0.50 2.53
N ALA A 13 -5.82 -0.53 2.39
CA ALA A 13 -5.11 -1.73 1.97
C ALA A 13 -5.32 -2.89 2.96
N ARG A 14 -5.29 -2.62 4.26
CA ARG A 14 -5.60 -3.59 5.32
C ARG A 14 -7.04 -4.07 5.28
N TYR A 15 -7.99 -3.17 5.06
CA TYR A 15 -9.40 -3.51 4.90
C TYR A 15 -9.59 -4.47 3.72
N ARG A 16 -9.09 -4.12 2.53
CA ARG A 16 -9.18 -4.97 1.33
C ARG A 16 -8.44 -6.29 1.46
N CYS A 17 -7.31 -6.30 2.17
CA CYS A 17 -6.57 -7.52 2.42
C CYS A 17 -7.37 -8.50 3.29
N ARG A 18 -8.13 -7.98 4.28
CA ARG A 18 -9.04 -8.79 5.11
C ARG A 18 -10.27 -9.26 4.35
N ASP A 19 -10.86 -8.38 3.53
CA ASP A 19 -12.07 -8.66 2.75
C ASP A 19 -11.83 -9.69 1.62
N VAL A 20 -10.76 -9.51 0.84
CA VAL A 20 -10.46 -10.33 -0.34
C VAL A 20 -9.51 -11.50 -0.02
N GLY A 21 -8.83 -11.47 1.14
CA GLY A 21 -7.84 -12.47 1.53
C GLY A 21 -6.57 -12.48 0.68
N ARG A 22 -6.25 -11.36 0.00
CA ARG A 22 -5.07 -11.22 -0.87
C ARG A 22 -4.21 -10.02 -0.47
N PRO A 23 -2.88 -10.07 -0.66
CA PRO A 23 -2.03 -8.93 -0.36
C PRO A 23 -2.30 -7.73 -1.28
N PHE A 24 -2.37 -6.56 -0.66
CA PHE A 24 -2.46 -5.27 -1.32
C PHE A 24 -1.22 -4.42 -1.00
N ALA A 25 -0.91 -3.50 -1.89
CA ALA A 25 0.19 -2.57 -1.75
C ALA A 25 -0.28 -1.14 -2.06
N VAL A 26 0.26 -0.20 -1.29
CA VAL A 26 0.12 1.23 -1.56
C VAL A 26 1.29 1.64 -2.46
N VAL A 27 0.97 2.27 -3.59
CA VAL A 27 1.94 2.81 -4.53
C VAL A 27 1.73 4.31 -4.68
N GLN A 28 2.83 5.04 -4.87
CA GLN A 28 2.78 6.45 -5.25
C GLN A 28 2.70 6.57 -6.77
N ARG A 29 1.73 7.33 -7.27
CA ARG A 29 1.64 7.76 -8.66
C ARG A 29 1.56 9.28 -8.69
N HIS A 30 2.63 9.94 -9.10
CA HIS A 30 2.73 11.40 -9.02
C HIS A 30 2.39 11.91 -7.61
N THR A 31 1.35 12.74 -7.48
CA THR A 31 0.89 13.35 -6.23
C THR A 31 -0.18 12.53 -5.50
N ILE A 32 -0.53 11.35 -6.03
CA ILE A 32 -1.60 10.53 -5.49
C ILE A 32 -1.12 9.15 -5.06
N LEU A 33 -1.81 8.58 -4.08
CA LEU A 33 -1.60 7.25 -3.58
C LEU A 33 -2.70 6.32 -4.09
N ALA A 34 -2.32 5.12 -4.49
CA ALA A 34 -3.25 4.10 -4.98
C ALA A 34 -3.02 2.77 -4.28
N VAL A 35 -4.12 2.09 -3.95
CA VAL A 35 -4.10 0.74 -3.37
C VAL A 35 -4.36 -0.28 -4.48
N LEU A 36 -3.38 -1.15 -4.71
CA LEU A 36 -3.40 -2.13 -5.79
C LEU A 36 -3.04 -3.51 -5.24
N THR A 37 -3.45 -4.58 -5.92
CA THR A 37 -3.01 -5.93 -5.53
C THR A 37 -1.50 -6.06 -5.73
N GLU A 38 -0.83 -6.76 -4.82
CA GLU A 38 0.63 -6.94 -4.89
C GLU A 38 1.06 -7.58 -6.23
N GLN A 39 0.27 -8.52 -6.73
CA GLN A 39 0.49 -9.15 -8.04
C GLN A 39 0.49 -8.13 -9.19
N TRP A 40 -0.42 -7.14 -9.16
CA TRP A 40 -0.49 -6.13 -10.20
C TRP A 40 0.68 -5.15 -10.10
N VAL A 41 1.08 -4.80 -8.87
CA VAL A 41 2.25 -3.96 -8.61
C VAL A 41 3.54 -4.62 -9.10
N MET A 42 3.74 -5.91 -8.83
CA MET A 42 4.89 -6.69 -9.32
C MET A 42 4.91 -6.76 -10.85
N ARG A 43 3.77 -7.05 -11.49
CA ARG A 43 3.66 -7.10 -12.97
C ARG A 43 4.00 -5.77 -13.63
N LYS A 44 3.68 -4.65 -12.99
CA LYS A 44 3.92 -3.30 -13.49
C LYS A 44 5.21 -2.68 -12.95
N GLN A 45 5.98 -3.43 -12.16
CA GLN A 45 7.21 -2.98 -11.51
C GLN A 45 7.06 -1.61 -10.82
N LEU A 46 5.91 -1.38 -10.17
CA LEU A 46 5.66 -0.10 -9.52
C LEU A 46 6.41 0.01 -8.19
N ARG A 47 6.83 1.23 -7.86
CA ARG A 47 7.44 1.53 -6.57
C ARG A 47 6.40 1.41 -5.46
N VAL A 48 6.62 0.45 -4.57
CA VAL A 48 5.78 0.19 -3.39
C VAL A 48 6.20 1.12 -2.27
N MET A 49 5.24 1.81 -1.67
CA MET A 49 5.44 2.52 -0.41
C MET A 49 5.15 1.63 0.80
N TYR A 50 4.15 0.75 0.66
CA TYR A 50 3.72 -0.16 1.72
C TYR A 50 3.07 -1.41 1.12
N SER A 51 3.27 -2.58 1.74
CA SER A 51 2.61 -3.84 1.35
C SER A 51 2.03 -4.54 2.57
N THR A 52 0.77 -4.99 2.47
CA THR A 52 0.12 -5.73 3.55
C THR A 52 0.72 -7.11 3.79
N ARG A 53 1.46 -7.65 2.81
CA ARG A 53 2.19 -8.92 2.97
C ARG A 53 3.19 -8.88 4.12
N HIS A 54 3.75 -7.70 4.36
CA HIS A 54 4.76 -7.48 5.39
C HIS A 54 4.24 -6.53 6.47
N ASP A 55 2.91 -6.36 6.59
CA ASP A 55 2.27 -5.45 7.57
C ASP A 55 2.67 -5.74 9.01
N ARG A 56 2.95 -7.03 9.30
CA ARG A 56 3.38 -7.49 10.63
C ARG A 56 4.87 -7.25 10.91
N VAL A 57 5.64 -6.87 9.90
CA VAL A 57 7.12 -6.85 9.94
C VAL A 57 7.69 -5.46 9.63
N HIS A 58 6.95 -4.62 8.92
CA HIS A 58 7.35 -3.23 8.67
C HIS A 58 6.72 -2.29 9.71
N THR A 59 7.48 -2.06 10.78
CA THR A 59 7.39 -0.82 11.55
C THR A 59 7.55 0.35 10.57
N VAL A 60 6.53 1.21 10.49
CA VAL A 60 6.58 2.46 9.72
C VAL A 60 7.85 3.20 10.11
N LEU A 61 8.83 3.33 9.20
CA LEU A 61 9.99 4.15 9.45
C LEU A 61 9.50 5.60 9.61
N PRO A 62 9.66 6.24 10.78
CA PRO A 62 9.29 7.64 10.92
C PRO A 62 10.15 8.45 9.95
N GLU A 63 9.51 9.37 9.24
CA GLU A 63 10.18 10.31 8.35
C GLU A 63 11.37 10.94 9.08
N VAL A 64 12.58 10.73 8.55
CA VAL A 64 13.77 11.45 9.00
C VAL A 64 13.54 12.90 8.60
N ARG A 65 13.32 13.76 9.61
CA ARG A 65 13.22 15.22 9.51
C ARG A 65 14.50 15.85 8.97
#